data_AF-A0A958FUL7-F1
#
_entry.id   AF-A0A958FUL7-F1
#
_cell.length_a   1.000
_cell.length_b   1.000
_cell.length_c   1.000
_cell.angle_alpha   90.00
_cell.angle_beta   90.00
_cell.angle_gamma   90.00
#
_symmetry.space_group_name_H-M   'P 1'
#
loop_
_entity.id
_entity.type
_entity.pdbx_description
1 polymer ?
#
loop_
_entity_poly.entity_id
_entity_poly.type
_entity_poly.pdbx_seq_one_letter_code
_entity_poly.pdbx_strand_id
1 'polypeptide(L)'
;MKILILAAHPDDEVLGCGAAAARFAKEGHSVTPVILCENATVRYAAEMQENLENWARQSAQILGIEPPVFVGLPDQKLDTFTALEMAQTIEKVLADLQPEVVFTHHGGDINKDHRVI
;
A
#
# COMPACT_ATOMS: atom_id res chain seq x y z
N MET A 1 -12.53 12.85 5.99
CA MET A 1 -11.08 13.03 5.86
C MET A 1 -10.58 12.31 4.62
N LYS A 2 -9.42 12.72 4.09
CA LYS A 2 -8.64 11.93 3.12
C LYS A 2 -7.60 11.10 3.86
N ILE A 3 -7.69 9.78 3.77
CA ILE A 3 -6.85 8.84 4.49
C ILE A 3 -6.02 8.05 3.48
N LEU A 4 -4.71 8.01 3.70
CA LEU A 4 -3.78 7.18 2.94
C LEU A 4 -3.40 5.96 3.77
N ILE A 5 -3.43 4.77 3.17
CA ILE A 5 -2.78 3.57 3.70
C ILE A 5 -1.56 3.30 2.83
N LEU A 6 -0.37 3.57 3.35
CA LEU A 6 0.89 3.33 2.65
C LEU A 6 1.42 1.95 3.03
N ALA A 7 1.38 1.04 2.08
CA ALA A 7 1.68 -0.38 2.24
C ALA A 7 2.84 -0.82 1.34
N ALA A 8 3.57 -1.85 1.77
CA ALA A 8 4.70 -2.37 1.02
C ALA A 8 4.21 -3.29 -0.10
N HIS A 9 3.40 -4.29 0.23
CA HIS A 9 2.94 -5.33 -0.68
C HIS A 9 1.40 -5.34 -0.78
N PRO A 10 0.84 -5.91 -1.86
CA PRO A 10 -0.59 -6.15 -1.92
C PRO A 10 -1.02 -7.16 -0.86
N ASP A 11 -1.94 -6.76 0.04
CA ASP A 11 -2.50 -7.46 1.21
C ASP A 11 -2.22 -6.75 2.54
N ASP A 12 -1.06 -6.10 2.66
CA ASP A 12 -0.62 -5.37 3.85
C ASP A 12 -1.63 -4.29 4.28
N GLU A 13 -2.26 -3.59 3.32
CA GLU A 13 -3.26 -2.56 3.59
C GLU A 13 -4.49 -3.13 4.31
N VAL A 14 -4.86 -4.37 3.96
CA VAL A 14 -6.00 -5.08 4.54
C VAL A 14 -5.62 -5.72 5.85
N LEU A 15 -4.47 -6.41 5.92
CA LEU A 15 -3.98 -7.11 7.11
C LEU A 15 -3.68 -6.12 8.24
N GLY A 16 -3.06 -4.98 7.92
CA GLY A 16 -2.72 -3.96 8.91
C GLY A 16 -3.93 -3.18 9.39
N CYS A 17 -4.77 -2.68 8.47
CA CYS A 17 -5.82 -1.73 8.84
C CYS A 17 -7.15 -1.87 8.07
N GLY A 18 -7.41 -3.00 7.41
CA GLY A 18 -8.61 -3.21 6.59
C GLY A 18 -9.94 -2.98 7.34
N ALA A 19 -10.02 -3.39 8.61
CA ALA A 19 -11.22 -3.14 9.42
C ALA A 19 -11.43 -1.64 9.72
N ALA A 20 -10.35 -0.90 9.99
CA ALA A 20 -10.41 0.55 10.17
C ALA A 20 -10.74 1.25 8.85
N ALA A 21 -10.15 0.81 7.73
CA ALA A 21 -10.42 1.30 6.39
C ALA A 21 -11.91 1.19 6.02
N ALA A 22 -12.50 0.00 6.19
CA ALA A 22 -13.94 -0.22 5.94
C ALA A 22 -14.84 0.62 6.85
N ARG A 23 -14.44 0.79 8.12
CA ARG A 23 -15.16 1.67 9.05
C ARG A 23 -15.12 3.13 8.58
N PHE A 24 -13.95 3.66 8.23
CA PHE A 24 -13.81 5.03 7.76
C PHE A 24 -14.57 5.28 6.46
N ALA A 25 -14.55 4.33 5.52
CA ALA A 25 -15.38 4.36 4.32
C ALA A 25 -16.88 4.46 4.67
N LYS A 26 -17.35 3.63 5.60
CA LYS A 26 -18.75 3.66 6.08
C LYS A 26 -19.12 4.98 6.76
N GLU A 27 -18.16 5.65 7.41
CA GLU A 27 -18.31 6.97 8.01
C GLU A 27 -18.22 8.12 6.98
N GLY A 28 -18.06 7.80 5.68
CA GLY A 28 -18.04 8.78 4.59
C GLY A 28 -16.67 9.44 4.38
N HIS A 29 -15.58 8.82 4.85
CA HIS A 29 -14.22 9.26 4.57
C HIS A 29 -13.65 8.54 3.34
N SER A 30 -12.79 9.22 2.59
CA SER A 30 -12.10 8.62 1.45
C SER A 30 -10.81 7.97 1.96
N VAL A 31 -10.63 6.70 1.64
CA VAL A 31 -9.47 5.90 2.04
C VAL A 31 -8.81 5.36 0.78
N THR A 32 -7.56 5.72 0.55
CA THR A 32 -6.80 5.31 -0.64
C THR A 32 -5.60 4.47 -0.22
N PRO A 33 -5.56 3.18 -0.59
CA PRO A 33 -4.34 2.39 -0.47
C PRO A 33 -3.31 2.81 -1.52
N VAL A 34 -2.06 2.91 -1.11
CA VAL A 34 -0.90 3.02 -2.00
C VAL A 34 0.02 1.85 -1.69
N ILE A 35 0.25 1.01 -2.69
CA ILE A 35 1.09 -0.17 -2.59
C ILE A 35 2.39 0.09 -3.34
N LEU A 36 3.51 0.04 -2.61
CA LEU A 36 4.80 0.43 -3.16
C LEU A 36 5.40 -0.63 -4.08
N CYS A 37 5.39 -1.90 -3.69
CA CYS A 37 6.03 -2.98 -4.44
C CYS A 37 5.13 -3.56 -5.53
N GLU A 38 5.77 -4.15 -6.54
CA GLU A 38 5.08 -4.96 -7.56
C GLU A 38 4.55 -6.30 -7.00
N ASN A 39 3.93 -7.10 -7.88
CA ASN A 39 3.12 -8.29 -7.58
C ASN A 39 3.91 -9.53 -7.13
N ALA A 40 4.77 -9.40 -6.12
CA ALA A 40 5.47 -10.50 -5.47
C ALA A 40 6.24 -11.40 -6.46
N THR A 41 7.00 -10.77 -7.37
CA THR A 41 7.72 -11.45 -8.46
C THR A 41 8.74 -12.48 -7.99
N VAL A 42 9.22 -12.32 -6.75
CA VAL A 42 10.18 -13.22 -6.11
C VAL A 42 9.50 -14.53 -5.64
N ARG A 43 8.17 -14.52 -5.44
CA ARG A 43 7.45 -15.59 -4.75
C ARG A 43 6.50 -16.41 -5.63
N TYR A 44 5.79 -15.77 -6.55
CA TYR A 44 4.73 -16.45 -7.30
C TYR A 44 5.04 -16.61 -8.79
N ALA A 45 4.40 -17.57 -9.45
CA ALA A 45 4.44 -17.73 -10.90
C ALA A 45 3.71 -16.56 -11.60
N ALA A 46 4.09 -16.25 -12.85
CA ALA A 46 3.57 -15.10 -13.62
C ALA A 46 2.03 -15.01 -13.64
N GLU A 47 1.34 -16.15 -13.77
CA GLU A 47 -0.13 -16.22 -13.77
C GLU A 47 -0.77 -15.68 -12.48
N MET A 48 -0.12 -15.86 -11.34
CA MET A 48 -0.58 -15.34 -10.05
C MET A 48 -0.25 -13.85 -9.90
N GLN A 49 0.91 -13.43 -10.44
CA GLN A 49 1.36 -12.05 -10.41
C GLN A 49 0.40 -11.13 -11.16
N GLU A 50 -0.07 -11.57 -12.34
CA GLU A 50 -1.04 -10.82 -13.16
C GLU A 50 -2.38 -10.57 -12.44
N ASN A 51 -2.72 -11.39 -11.44
CA ASN A 51 -3.99 -11.31 -10.73
C ASN A 51 -3.93 -10.54 -9.41
N LEU A 52 -2.74 -10.31 -8.84
CA LEU A 52 -2.61 -9.68 -7.52
C LEU A 52 -3.20 -8.27 -7.46
N GLU A 53 -2.91 -7.41 -8.45
CA GLU A 53 -3.54 -6.08 -8.50
C GLU A 53 -5.06 -6.16 -8.65
N ASN A 54 -5.55 -7.12 -9.45
CA ASN A 54 -6.98 -7.32 -9.63
C ASN A 54 -7.65 -7.74 -8.32
N TRP A 55 -7.03 -8.64 -7.55
CA TRP A 55 -7.53 -9.02 -6.23
C TRP A 55 -7.47 -7.89 -5.23
N ALA A 56 -6.41 -7.08 -5.22
CA ALA A 56 -6.33 -5.89 -4.39
C ALA A 56 -7.44 -4.88 -4.74
N ARG A 57 -7.73 -4.66 -6.03
CA ARG A 57 -8.87 -3.83 -6.48
C ARG A 57 -10.22 -4.40 -6.04
N GLN A 58 -10.42 -5.71 -6.15
CA GLN A 58 -11.64 -6.37 -5.67
C GLN A 58 -11.79 -6.27 -4.15
N SER A 59 -10.70 -6.44 -3.40
CA SER A 59 -10.67 -6.25 -1.95
C SER A 59 -11.07 -4.83 -1.57
N ALA A 60 -10.49 -3.82 -2.24
CA ALA A 60 -10.86 -2.42 -2.03
C ALA A 60 -12.35 -2.17 -2.28
N GLN A 61 -12.92 -2.75 -3.34
CA GLN A 61 -14.35 -2.67 -3.64
C GLN A 61 -15.21 -3.30 -2.53
N ILE A 62 -14.79 -4.45 -1.97
CA ILE A 62 -15.49 -5.12 -0.87
C ILE A 62 -15.47 -4.25 0.41
N LEU A 63 -14.33 -3.61 0.68
CA LEU A 63 -14.18 -2.72 1.85
C LEU A 63 -14.87 -1.36 1.65
N GLY A 64 -15.27 -1.01 0.43
CA GLY A 64 -15.86 0.27 0.09
C GLY A 64 -14.86 1.43 0.08
N ILE A 65 -13.57 1.14 -0.12
CA ILE A 65 -12.50 2.13 -0.19
C ILE A 65 -12.10 2.43 -1.64
N GLU A 66 -11.27 3.45 -1.85
CA GLU A 66 -10.80 3.79 -3.20
C GLU A 66 -9.93 2.68 -3.79
N PRO A 67 -9.89 2.52 -5.13
CA PRO A 67 -8.98 1.57 -5.77
C PRO A 67 -7.52 1.85 -5.39
N PRO A 68 -6.70 0.80 -5.17
CA PRO A 68 -5.29 1.00 -4.84
C PRO A 68 -4.52 1.67 -5.97
N VAL A 69 -3.54 2.48 -5.58
CA VAL A 69 -2.49 3.02 -6.45
C VAL A 69 -1.25 2.15 -6.30
N PHE A 70 -0.70 1.66 -7.42
CA PHE A 70 0.50 0.83 -7.45
C PHE A 70 1.69 1.65 -7.94
N VAL A 71 2.79 1.64 -7.18
CA VAL A 71 4.03 2.37 -7.54
C VAL A 71 4.97 1.52 -8.38
N GLY A 72 5.02 0.21 -8.13
CA GLY A 72 5.81 -0.75 -8.93
C GLY A 72 7.30 -0.79 -8.57
N LEU A 73 7.66 -0.53 -7.32
CA LEU A 73 9.03 -0.76 -6.83
C LEU A 73 9.34 -2.27 -6.76
N PRO A 74 10.61 -2.66 -6.85
CA PRO A 74 10.98 -4.07 -6.79
C PRO A 74 10.67 -4.71 -5.42
N ASP A 75 9.91 -5.80 -5.44
CA ASP A 75 9.56 -6.61 -4.26
C ASP A 75 10.80 -7.18 -3.54
N GLN A 76 10.78 -7.18 -2.20
CA GLN A 76 11.85 -7.65 -1.30
C GLN A 76 13.19 -6.89 -1.47
N LYS A 77 13.15 -5.66 -1.97
CA LYS A 77 14.35 -4.89 -2.33
C LYS A 77 14.24 -3.41 -2.00
N LEU A 78 13.30 -2.99 -1.15
CA LEU A 78 13.22 -1.58 -0.76
C LEU A 78 14.48 -1.14 0.01
N ASP A 79 15.18 -2.07 0.66
CA ASP A 79 16.46 -1.81 1.34
C ASP A 79 17.62 -1.47 0.39
N THR A 80 17.42 -1.57 -0.93
CA THR A 80 18.39 -1.16 -1.94
C THR A 80 18.29 0.33 -2.31
N PHE A 81 17.21 1.00 -1.93
CA PHE A 81 17.03 2.44 -2.14
C PHE A 81 17.59 3.22 -0.96
N THR A 82 18.13 4.40 -1.26
CA THR A 82 18.48 5.36 -0.21
C THR A 82 17.23 5.92 0.44
N ALA A 83 17.35 6.37 1.69
CA ALA A 83 16.25 7.04 2.39
C ALA A 83 15.72 8.26 1.61
N LEU A 84 16.58 8.96 0.86
CA LEU A 84 16.19 10.09 0.03
C LEU A 84 15.33 9.67 -1.17
N GLU A 85 15.70 8.58 -1.86
CA GLU A 85 14.91 8.06 -3.00
C GLU A 85 13.54 7.57 -2.55
N MET A 86 13.48 6.91 -1.38
CA MET A 86 12.20 6.50 -0.77
C MET A 86 11.36 7.71 -0.37
N ALA A 87 11.97 8.70 0.31
CA ALA A 87 11.28 9.93 0.69
C ALA A 87 10.71 10.66 -0.53
N GLN A 88 11.49 10.84 -1.60
CA GLN A 88 11.02 11.50 -2.83
C GLN A 88 9.90 10.73 -3.53
N THR A 89 9.90 9.40 -3.45
CA THR A 89 8.82 8.56 -4.00
C THR A 89 7.53 8.78 -3.21
N ILE A 90 7.61 8.75 -1.87
CA ILE A 90 6.46 8.97 -0.98
C ILE A 90 5.96 10.43 -1.08
N GLU A 91 6.86 11.40 -1.16
CA GLU A 91 6.51 12.83 -1.32
C GLU A 91 5.65 13.09 -2.56
N LYS A 92 5.92 12.42 -3.68
CA LYS A 92 5.07 12.53 -4.89
C LYS A 92 3.66 12.02 -4.62
N VAL A 93 3.53 10.86 -3.97
CA VAL A 93 2.23 10.28 -3.58
C VAL A 93 1.47 11.24 -2.65
N LEU A 94 2.15 11.79 -1.64
CA LEU A 94 1.55 12.75 -0.71
C LEU A 94 1.13 14.04 -1.42
N ALA A 95 1.95 14.53 -2.37
CA ALA A 95 1.64 15.72 -3.15
C ALA A 95 0.38 15.54 -4.00
N ASP A 96 0.20 14.37 -4.62
CA ASP A 96 -0.94 14.08 -5.49
C ASP A 96 -2.23 13.83 -4.70
N LEU A 97 -2.15 13.08 -3.59
CA LEU A 97 -3.32 12.67 -2.82
C LEU A 97 -3.75 13.68 -1.75
N GLN A 98 -2.80 14.47 -1.23
CA GLN A 98 -3.00 15.42 -0.13
C GLN A 98 -3.77 14.79 1.06
N PRO A 99 -3.29 13.66 1.65
CA PRO A 99 -3.97 13.01 2.76
C PRO A 99 -3.84 13.82 4.06
N GLU A 100 -4.85 13.73 4.91
CA GLU A 100 -4.86 14.30 6.27
C GLU A 100 -4.30 13.32 7.29
N VAL A 101 -4.43 12.02 7.02
CA VAL A 101 -3.98 10.92 7.89
C VAL A 101 -3.27 9.87 7.04
N VAL A 102 -2.14 9.37 7.53
CA VAL A 102 -1.39 8.27 6.92
C VAL A 102 -1.32 7.11 7.91
N PHE A 103 -1.78 5.94 7.47
CA PHE A 103 -1.45 4.66 8.11
C PHE A 103 -0.28 4.03 7.36
N THR A 104 0.65 3.43 8.10
CA THR A 104 1.75 2.67 7.51
C THR A 104 2.22 1.58 8.47
N HIS A 105 3.26 0.87 8.08
CA HIS A 105 3.82 -0.25 8.80
C HIS A 105 4.35 0.14 10.18
N HIS A 106 4.30 -0.82 11.09
CA HIS A 106 4.93 -0.66 12.40
C HIS A 106 6.44 -0.90 12.28
N GLY A 107 7.27 0.02 12.78
CA GLY A 107 8.73 -0.06 12.64
C GLY A 107 9.41 -1.26 13.32
N GLY A 108 8.67 -2.03 14.11
CA GLY A 108 9.12 -3.30 14.70
C GLY A 108 8.79 -4.56 13.88
N ASP A 109 8.27 -4.42 12.66
CA ASP A 109 8.00 -5.57 11.77
C ASP A 109 9.30 -6.32 11.40
N ILE A 110 9.19 -7.64 11.21
CA ILE A 110 10.31 -8.49 10.81
C ILE A 110 10.65 -8.33 9.32
N ASN A 111 9.66 -8.02 8.48
CA ASN A 111 9.85 -7.78 7.07
C ASN A 111 10.71 -6.52 6.87
N LYS A 112 11.72 -6.61 6.00
CA LYS A 112 12.65 -5.50 5.76
C LYS A 112 11.98 -4.37 5.01
N ASP A 113 11.17 -4.67 3.99
CA ASP A 113 10.48 -3.66 3.19
C ASP A 113 9.51 -2.86 4.07
N HIS A 114 8.86 -3.51 5.03
CA HIS A 114 7.97 -2.85 6.00
C HIS A 114 8.71 -1.84 6.89
N ARG A 115 9.99 -2.09 7.18
CA ARG A 115 10.83 -1.20 8.03
C ARG A 115 11.44 -0.04 7.25
N VAL A 116 11.48 -0.12 5.92
CA VAL A 116 12.02 0.94 5.06
C VAL A 116 10.99 2.06 4.85
N ILE A 117 9.71 1.70 4.85
CA ILE A 117 8.56 2.61 4.75
C ILE A 117 8.32 3.30 6.09
#